data_AF-A0A9D5UTN6-F1
#
_entry.id   AF-A0A9D5UTN6-F1
#
_cell.length_a   1.000
_cell.length_b   1.000
_cell.length_c   1.000
_cell.angle_alpha   90.00
_cell.angle_beta   90.00
_cell.angle_gamma   90.00
#
_symmetry.space_group_name_H-M   'P 1'
#
loop_
_entity.id
_entity.type
_entity.pdbx_description
1 polymer ?
#
loop_
_entity_poly.entity_id
_entity_poly.type
_entity_poly.pdbx_seq_one_letter_code
_entity_poly.pdbx_strand_id
1 'polypeptide(L)'
;MKELQFMVQESNDEPPRQVTITKEKGNVTARCTCPRGGAGHICRHRLSILSGSGKFVVSDNVADVKHVEAWVVWSDVGVFIARLVEAQKRLQAVKSEAEQSAAAVNDAIGEVRTIERCLMRAIND
;
A
#
# COMPACT_ATOMS: atom_id res chain seq x y z
N MET A 1 23.27 -11.92 15.87
CA MET A 1 22.19 -12.11 14.87
C MET A 1 20.89 -12.33 15.63
N LYS A 2 19.79 -11.70 15.24
CA LYS A 2 18.45 -11.97 15.80
C LYS A 2 17.51 -12.38 14.66
N GLU A 3 16.60 -13.29 14.94
CA GLU A 3 15.63 -13.78 13.97
C GLU A 3 14.23 -13.85 14.59
N LEU A 4 13.22 -13.47 13.82
CA LEU A 4 11.80 -13.61 14.14
C LEU A 4 11.08 -14.27 12.97
N GLN A 5 10.13 -15.14 13.27
CA GLN A 5 9.33 -15.83 12.26
C GLN A 5 7.85 -15.60 12.52
N PHE A 6 7.10 -15.29 11.47
CA PHE A 6 5.66 -15.03 11.54
C PHE A 6 4.93 -15.93 10.57
N MET A 7 3.77 -16.43 10.98
CA MET A 7 2.80 -17.00 10.04
C MET A 7 1.84 -15.90 9.63
N VAL A 8 1.66 -15.73 8.33
CA VAL A 8 0.90 -14.62 7.76
C VAL A 8 -0.12 -15.14 6.74
N GLN A 9 -1.34 -14.63 6.78
CA GLN A 9 -2.42 -15.01 5.87
C GLN A 9 -3.22 -13.77 5.45
N GLU A 10 -3.22 -13.43 4.16
CA GLU A 10 -3.91 -12.25 3.63
C GLU A 10 -5.41 -12.47 3.40
N SER A 11 -5.79 -13.70 3.08
CA SER A 11 -7.19 -14.13 2.91
C SER A 11 -7.37 -15.58 3.36
N ASN A 12 -8.60 -15.93 3.74
CA ASN A 12 -8.94 -17.30 4.16
C ASN A 12 -8.73 -18.34 3.04
N ASP A 13 -8.75 -17.91 1.77
CA ASP A 13 -8.56 -18.76 0.60
C ASP A 13 -7.07 -19.04 0.29
N GLU A 14 -6.14 -18.35 0.96
CA GLU A 14 -4.70 -18.58 0.78
C GLU A 14 -4.13 -19.38 1.96
N PRO A 15 -3.23 -20.37 1.73
CA PRO A 15 -2.53 -21.02 2.82
C PRO A 15 -1.62 -20.03 3.59
N PRO A 16 -1.49 -20.17 4.91
CA PRO A 16 -0.55 -19.38 5.70
C PRO A 16 0.87 -19.46 5.15
N ARG A 17 1.54 -18.31 5.10
CA ARG A 17 2.91 -18.15 4.62
C ARG A 17 3.83 -17.81 5.76
N GLN A 18 5.03 -18.35 5.72
CA GLN A 18 6.06 -18.02 6.68
C GLN A 18 6.82 -16.78 6.20
N VAL A 19 6.96 -15.80 7.08
CA VAL A 19 7.83 -14.63 6.92
C VAL A 19 8.93 -14.71 7.96
N THR A 20 10.18 -14.77 7.51
CA THR A 20 11.36 -14.74 8.38
C THR A 20 12.03 -13.38 8.27
N ILE A 21 12.17 -12.70 9.41
CA ILE A 21 12.88 -11.44 9.55
C ILE A 21 14.18 -11.68 10.30
N THR A 22 15.30 -11.27 9.72
CA THR A 22 16.62 -11.43 10.33
C THR A 22 17.26 -10.05 10.51
N LYS A 23 17.79 -9.76 11.69
CA LYS A 23 18.63 -8.59 11.98
C LYS A 23 20.08 -8.98 12.13
N GLU A 24 20.94 -8.36 11.32
CA GLU A 24 22.38 -8.55 11.36
C GLU A 24 23.10 -7.24 11.02
N LYS A 25 24.16 -6.90 11.79
CA LYS A 25 25.04 -5.74 11.55
C LYS A 25 24.29 -4.41 11.33
N GLY A 26 23.19 -4.21 12.05
CA GLY A 26 22.37 -2.99 11.95
C GLY A 26 21.37 -2.98 10.77
N ASN A 27 21.38 -4.01 9.93
CA ASN A 27 20.45 -4.15 8.81
C ASN A 27 19.42 -5.26 9.06
N VAL A 28 18.32 -5.23 8.31
CA VAL A 28 17.20 -6.15 8.36
C VAL A 28 17.00 -6.80 7.00
N THR A 29 16.93 -8.12 6.97
CA THR A 29 16.51 -8.88 5.78
C THR A 29 15.18 -9.58 6.05
N ALA A 30 14.38 -9.77 5.01
CA ALA A 30 13.08 -10.40 5.10
C ALA A 30 12.87 -11.40 3.96
N ARG A 31 12.57 -12.65 4.31
CA ARG A 31 12.22 -13.73 3.37
C ARG A 31 10.78 -14.16 3.60
N CYS A 32 10.10 -14.56 2.53
CA CYS A 32 8.74 -15.07 2.63
C CYS A 32 8.55 -16.25 1.68
N THR A 33 7.82 -17.27 2.12
CA THR A 33 7.56 -18.49 1.36
C THR A 33 6.43 -18.37 0.34
N CYS A 34 5.83 -17.17 0.16
CA CYS A 34 4.88 -16.93 -0.92
C CYS A 34 5.56 -16.89 -2.30
N PRO A 35 4.86 -17.12 -3.43
CA PRO A 35 5.48 -17.22 -4.75
C PRO A 35 6.25 -15.95 -5.14
N ARG A 36 5.69 -14.76 -4.86
CA ARG A 36 6.37 -13.48 -5.09
C ARG A 36 7.62 -13.34 -4.22
N GLY A 37 7.53 -13.72 -2.96
CA GLY A 37 8.63 -13.66 -2.00
C GLY A 37 9.78 -14.59 -2.36
N GLY A 38 9.45 -15.83 -2.76
CA GLY A 38 10.42 -16.82 -3.26
C GLY A 38 11.12 -16.37 -4.54
N ALA A 39 10.43 -15.65 -5.41
CA ALA A 39 11.01 -15.01 -6.60
C ALA A 39 11.80 -13.72 -6.29
N GLY A 40 11.98 -13.35 -5.02
CA GLY A 40 12.71 -12.15 -4.60
C GLY A 40 11.90 -10.85 -4.62
N HIS A 41 10.72 -10.83 -5.25
CA HIS A 41 9.88 -9.64 -5.36
C HIS A 41 9.16 -9.28 -4.06
N ILE A 42 9.04 -7.98 -3.79
CA ILE A 42 8.27 -7.48 -2.64
C ILE A 42 6.85 -8.09 -2.63
N CYS A 43 6.42 -8.57 -1.47
CA CYS A 43 5.09 -9.13 -1.26
C CYS A 43 4.39 -8.41 -0.11
N ARG A 44 3.06 -8.41 -0.13
CA ARG A 44 2.23 -7.75 0.88
C ARG A 44 2.48 -8.36 2.28
N HIS A 45 2.69 -9.68 2.37
CA HIS A 45 3.16 -10.36 3.58
C HIS A 45 4.40 -9.72 4.23
N ARG A 46 5.51 -9.56 3.49
CA ARG A 46 6.74 -8.94 4.03
C ARG A 46 6.52 -7.47 4.39
N LEU A 47 5.84 -6.74 3.50
CA LEU A 47 5.63 -5.31 3.68
C LEU A 47 4.76 -5.03 4.91
N SER A 48 3.76 -5.85 5.21
CA SER A 48 2.95 -5.72 6.43
C SER A 48 3.82 -5.78 7.68
N ILE A 49 4.66 -6.81 7.82
CA ILE A 49 5.53 -6.97 8.99
C ILE A 49 6.58 -5.86 9.07
N LEU A 50 7.24 -5.55 7.96
CA LEU A 50 8.29 -4.52 7.92
C LEU A 50 7.78 -3.10 8.19
N SER A 51 6.50 -2.84 7.92
CA SER A 51 5.84 -1.56 8.21
C SER A 51 5.23 -1.47 9.62
N GLY A 52 5.48 -2.48 10.48
CA GLY A 52 4.91 -2.52 11.82
C GLY A 52 3.44 -2.97 11.88
N SER A 53 2.88 -3.44 10.77
CA SER A 53 1.49 -3.91 10.68
C SER A 53 1.39 -5.42 10.91
N GLY A 54 0.83 -5.80 12.06
CA GLY A 54 0.47 -7.19 12.39
C GLY A 54 -0.83 -7.68 11.75
N LYS A 55 -1.45 -6.92 10.84
CA LYS A 55 -2.80 -7.17 10.31
C LYS A 55 -3.04 -8.58 9.79
N PHE A 56 -2.04 -9.17 9.14
CA PHE A 56 -2.15 -10.48 8.51
C PHE A 56 -1.48 -11.58 9.33
N VAL A 57 -0.98 -11.30 10.52
CA VAL A 57 -0.30 -12.30 11.37
C VAL A 57 -1.35 -13.24 11.96
N VAL A 58 -1.14 -14.54 11.77
CA VAL A 58 -1.99 -15.62 12.30
C VAL A 58 -1.24 -16.50 13.33
N SER A 59 0.03 -16.21 13.61
CA SER A 59 0.79 -16.80 14.71
C SER A 59 0.68 -15.99 16.00
N ASP A 60 1.01 -16.61 17.14
CA ASP A 60 0.82 -16.03 18.49
C ASP A 60 1.80 -14.90 18.85
N ASN A 61 2.69 -14.51 17.92
CA ASN A 61 3.75 -13.54 18.16
C ASN A 61 3.52 -12.20 17.45
N VAL A 62 2.27 -11.80 17.24
CA VAL A 62 1.92 -10.49 16.66
C VAL A 62 2.54 -9.31 17.41
N ALA A 63 2.78 -9.43 18.72
CA ALA A 63 3.44 -8.41 19.52
C ALA A 63 4.90 -8.14 19.07
N ASP A 64 5.58 -9.16 18.53
CA ASP A 64 6.97 -9.06 18.07
C ASP A 64 7.12 -8.19 16.81
N VAL A 65 6.02 -7.88 16.13
CA VAL A 65 6.02 -6.95 14.99
C VAL A 65 6.57 -5.58 15.39
N LYS A 66 6.33 -5.13 16.63
CA LYS A 66 6.91 -3.88 17.16
C LYS A 66 8.43 -3.94 17.27
N HIS A 67 8.99 -5.12 17.53
CA HIS A 67 10.45 -5.29 17.53
C HIS A 67 11.02 -5.18 16.11
N VAL A 68 10.30 -5.73 15.12
CA VAL A 68 10.69 -5.58 13.71
C VAL A 68 10.65 -4.13 13.27
N GLU A 69 9.59 -3.39 13.62
CA GLU A 69 9.48 -1.95 13.33
C GLU A 69 10.70 -1.18 13.86
N ALA A 70 11.06 -1.41 15.13
CA ALA A 70 12.24 -0.79 15.73
C ALA A 70 13.57 -1.19 15.04
N TRP A 71 13.64 -2.36 14.41
CA TRP A 71 14.80 -2.76 13.62
C TRP A 71 14.85 -2.07 12.26
N VAL A 72 13.69 -1.89 11.63
CA VAL A 72 13.55 -1.28 10.30
C VAL A 72 13.88 0.21 10.33
N VAL A 73 13.49 0.94 11.38
CA VAL A 73 13.74 2.39 11.50
C VAL A 73 15.22 2.76 11.28
N TRP A 74 16.14 1.90 11.69
CA TRP A 74 17.58 2.14 11.62
C TRP A 74 18.28 1.42 10.47
N SER A 75 17.53 0.79 9.55
CA SER A 75 18.09 0.08 8.40
C SER A 75 17.91 0.86 7.08
N ASP A 76 18.60 0.41 6.03
CA ASP A 76 18.38 0.91 4.67
C ASP A 76 16.95 0.65 4.19
N VAL A 77 16.36 -0.49 4.57
CA VAL A 77 14.96 -0.83 4.32
C VAL A 77 14.04 0.24 4.91
N GLY A 78 14.32 0.75 6.11
CA GLY A 78 13.57 1.86 6.70
C GLY A 78 13.60 3.12 5.85
N VAL A 79 14.77 3.49 5.32
CA VAL A 79 14.93 4.64 4.42
C VAL A 79 14.08 4.47 3.15
N PHE A 80 14.10 3.27 2.54
CA PHE A 80 13.31 3.01 1.34
C PHE A 80 11.81 2.92 1.61
N ILE A 81 11.39 2.35 2.75
CA ILE A 81 9.99 2.33 3.16
C ILE A 81 9.47 3.76 3.37
N ALA A 82 10.23 4.61 4.06
CA ALA A 82 9.85 6.01 4.26
C ALA A 82 9.68 6.75 2.92
N ARG A 83 10.60 6.55 1.98
CA ARG A 83 10.49 7.10 0.61
C ARG A 83 9.28 6.55 -0.16
N LEU A 84 9.00 5.26 -0.02
CA LEU A 84 7.85 4.62 -0.66
C LEU A 84 6.54 5.20 -0.12
N VAL A 85 6.41 5.32 1.20
CA VAL A 85 5.23 5.93 1.86
C VAL A 85 5.03 7.35 1.37
N GLU A 86 6.09 8.15 1.30
CA GLU A 86 6.00 9.54 0.81
C GLU A 86 5.62 9.62 -0.67
N ALA A 87 6.17 8.73 -1.51
CA ALA A 87 5.77 8.63 -2.91
C ALA A 87 4.29 8.22 -3.07
N GLN A 88 3.82 7.27 -2.26
CA GLN A 88 2.41 6.84 -2.26
C GLN A 88 1.46 7.96 -1.84
N LYS A 89 1.81 8.75 -0.80
CA LYS A 89 1.02 9.91 -0.38
C LYS A 89 0.89 10.94 -1.50
N ARG A 90 2.00 11.28 -2.16
CA ARG A 90 1.99 12.21 -3.29
C ARG A 90 1.17 11.68 -4.46
N LEU A 91 1.31 10.40 -4.79
CA LEU A 91 0.50 9.76 -5.82
C LEU A 91 -1.00 9.83 -5.51
N GLN A 92 -1.39 9.57 -4.25
CA GLN A 92 -2.78 9.65 -3.82
C GLN A 92 -3.33 11.07 -3.90
N ALA A 93 -2.55 12.08 -3.50
CA ALA A 93 -2.95 13.48 -3.59
C ALA A 93 -3.20 13.90 -5.05
N VAL A 94 -2.24 13.63 -5.94
CA VAL A 94 -2.36 13.94 -7.38
C VAL A 94 -3.52 13.19 -8.02
N LYS A 95 -3.74 11.93 -7.64
CA LYS A 95 -4.88 11.15 -8.13
C LYS A 95 -6.21 11.80 -7.71
N SER A 96 -6.34 12.20 -6.44
CA SER A 96 -7.54 12.87 -5.95
C SER A 96 -7.79 14.20 -6.67
N GLU A 97 -6.73 14.96 -6.95
CA GLU A 97 -6.81 16.22 -7.70
C GLU A 97 -7.28 15.99 -9.15
N ALA A 98 -6.74 14.96 -9.81
CA ALA A 98 -7.15 14.59 -11.16
C ALA A 98 -8.62 14.14 -11.21
N GLU A 99 -9.09 13.38 -10.23
CA GLU A 99 -10.50 12.96 -10.12
C GLU A 99 -11.43 14.16 -9.93
N GLN A 100 -11.06 15.12 -9.07
CA GLN A 100 -11.82 16.35 -8.87
C GLN A 100 -11.86 17.22 -10.13
N SER A 101 -10.72 17.35 -10.82
CA SER A 101 -10.62 18.11 -12.06
C SER A 101 -11.46 17.48 -13.18
N ALA A 102 -11.43 16.15 -13.29
CA ALA A 102 -12.28 15.43 -14.24
C ALA A 102 -13.78 15.60 -13.94
N ALA A 103 -14.17 15.59 -12.67
CA ALA A 103 -15.54 15.88 -12.26
C ALA A 103 -15.97 17.30 -12.68
N ALA A 104 -15.14 18.31 -12.39
CA ALA A 104 -15.42 19.70 -12.77
C ALA A 104 -15.55 19.90 -14.29
N VAL A 105 -14.73 19.20 -15.09
CA VAL A 105 -14.86 19.22 -16.56
C VAL A 105 -16.21 18.63 -17.01
N ASN A 106 -16.62 17.51 -16.43
CA ASN A 106 -17.90 16.88 -16.77
C ASN A 106 -19.08 17.77 -16.41
N ASP A 107 -19.03 18.44 -15.25
CA ASP A 107 -20.06 19.39 -14.81
C ASP A 107 -20.16 20.58 -15.79
N ALA A 108 -19.02 21.19 -16.15
CA ALA A 108 -18.99 22.30 -17.10
C ALA A 108 -19.55 21.92 -18.49
N ILE A 109 -19.21 20.74 -19.01
CA ILE A 109 -19.78 20.24 -20.28
C ILE A 109 -21.31 20.02 -20.15
N GLY A 110 -21.78 19.54 -19.00
CA GLY A 110 -23.20 19.34 -18.71
C GLY A 110 -24.02 20.64 -18.74
N GLU A 111 -23.46 21.72 -18.21
CA GLU A 111 -24.08 23.05 -18.22
C GLU A 111 -24.24 23.60 -19.65
N VAL A 112 -23.19 23.48 -20.48
CA VAL A 112 -23.24 23.91 -21.90
C VAL A 112 -24.35 23.19 -22.67
N ARG A 113 -24.49 21.87 -22.50
CA ARG A 113 -25.55 21.07 -23.14
C ARG A 113 -26.97 21.44 -22.69
N THR A 114 -27.09 22.00 -21.48
CA THR A 114 -28.38 22.46 -20.95
C THR A 114 -28.76 23.80 -21.57
N ILE A 115 -27.79 24.71 -21.70
CA ILE A 115 -27.97 26.00 -22.38
C ILE A 115 -28.34 25.80 -23.86
N GLU A 116 -27.61 24.94 -24.59
CA GLU A 116 -27.91 24.64 -26.00
C GLU A 116 -29.34 24.10 -26.20
N ARG A 117 -29.80 23.20 -25.33
CA ARG A 117 -31.18 22.68 -25.39
C ARG A 117 -32.23 23.75 -25.13
N CYS A 118 -31.98 24.66 -24.19
CA CYS A 118 -32.88 25.77 -23.91
C CYS A 118 -32.94 26.73 -25.11
N LEU A 119 -31.79 27.04 -25.72
CA LEU A 119 -31.73 27.90 -26.90
C LEU A 119 -32.48 27.29 -28.10
N MET A 120 -32.27 26.00 -28.36
CA MET A 120 -32.93 25.29 -29.47
C MET A 120 -34.44 25.17 -29.28
N ARG A 121 -34.96 25.16 -28.05
CA ARG A 121 -36.40 25.28 -27.80
C ARG A 121 -36.91 26.68 -28.09
N ALA A 122 -36.24 27.70 -27.57
CA ALA A 122 -36.65 29.10 -27.74
C ALA A 122 -36.63 29.60 -29.20
N ILE A 123 -35.84 28.97 -30.08
CA ILE A 123 -35.81 29.28 -31.53
C ILE A 123 -36.97 28.59 -32.28
N ASN A 124 -37.47 27.46 -31.78
CA ASN A 124 -38.50 26.66 -32.45
C ASN A 124 -39.93 26.94 -31.95
N ASP A 125 -40.08 27.79 -30.94
CA ASP A 125 -41.36 28.33 -30.43
C ASP A 125 -41.63 29.73 -31.02
#